data_AF-A0A8S1S1U3-F1
#
_entry.id   AF-A0A8S1S1U3-F1
#
_cell.length_a   1.000
_cell.length_b   1.000
_cell.length_c   1.000
_cell.angle_alpha   90.00
_cell.angle_beta   90.00
_cell.angle_gamma   90.00
#
_symmetry.space_group_name_H-M   'P 1'
#
loop_
_entity.id
_entity.type
_entity.pdbx_description
1 polymer ?
#
loop_
_entity_poly.entity_id
_entity_poly.type
_entity_poly.pdbx_seq_one_letter_code
_entity_poly.pdbx_strand_id
1 'polypeptide(L)'
;MNNRIFRFQNTNILAQALTNKIHELEYQSKKGIKYPYGNNEEFIVIGQMIFEFYFSDYLIQRGYPNKDSQIKKPSDLVLLRQRLLNDKNLAEIAIQYNIHNFVQIGNQTALKNNPKILAETLKSIVAAQYFDSGFDLEHIREISQSIIKELLDKGQNIPIAELKQNAKSSFLEFINNYTNLIPKVSVEWKKDDNQINVYKVQLELDSLINISKTGINKRQTEQLVYQEALRQIKSKMINQSKLPKINQIQKNIQEKQSSEQSTLIYELDNSIMNDTQYFQFLEQHEFSKSDVNESLGDKVEHLLEKLAF
;
A
#
# COMPACT_ATOMS: atom_id res chain seq x y z
N MET A 1 23.75 15.11 -9.69
CA MET A 1 22.85 16.02 -8.93
C MET A 1 22.79 15.54 -7.50
N ASN A 2 23.25 16.34 -6.54
CA ASN A 2 23.16 16.03 -5.11
C ASN A 2 21.74 16.32 -4.62
N ASN A 3 20.78 15.44 -4.92
CA ASN A 3 19.45 15.51 -4.30
C ASN A 3 19.56 15.00 -2.85
N ARG A 4 19.93 15.90 -1.94
CA ARG A 4 19.87 15.63 -0.49
C ARG A 4 18.42 15.80 -0.03
N ILE A 5 17.64 14.74 -0.18
CA ILE A 5 16.23 14.66 0.25
C ILE A 5 16.14 14.75 1.78
N PHE A 6 17.12 14.23 2.51
CA PHE A 6 17.17 14.29 3.97
C PHE A 6 18.19 15.31 4.46
N ARG A 7 17.83 16.06 5.50
CA ARG A 7 18.70 17.07 6.14
C ARG A 7 18.47 17.07 7.64
N PHE A 8 19.51 16.73 8.40
CA PHE A 8 19.43 16.65 9.85
C PHE A 8 20.20 17.78 10.53
N GLN A 9 19.57 18.42 11.52
CA GLN A 9 20.20 19.35 12.45
C GLN A 9 20.74 18.62 13.68
N ASN A 10 20.00 17.62 14.18
CA ASN A 10 20.35 16.82 15.34
C ASN A 10 20.95 15.46 14.91
N THR A 11 22.26 15.32 15.11
CA THR A 11 22.99 14.09 14.78
C THR A 11 22.57 12.89 15.62
N ASN A 12 22.04 13.10 16.82
CA ASN A 12 21.61 12.01 17.71
C ASN A 12 20.31 11.38 17.19
N ILE A 13 19.38 12.19 16.68
CA ILE A 13 18.15 11.71 16.04
C ILE A 13 18.49 10.91 14.77
N LEU A 14 19.42 11.39 13.95
CA LEU A 14 19.91 10.65 12.80
C LEU A 14 20.59 9.33 13.21
N ALA A 15 21.42 9.35 14.25
CA ALA A 15 22.08 8.15 14.77
C ALA A 15 21.03 7.11 15.18
N GLN A 16 20.04 7.51 15.99
CA GLN A 16 18.94 6.64 16.40
C GLN A 16 18.20 6.03 15.19
N ALA A 17 17.91 6.83 14.16
CA ALA A 17 17.19 6.37 12.98
C ALA A 17 17.95 5.30 12.16
N LEU A 18 19.29 5.42 12.14
CA LEU A 18 20.18 4.49 11.45
C LEU A 18 20.51 3.24 12.29
N THR A 19 20.18 3.24 13.58
CA THR A 19 20.51 2.13 14.50
C THR A 19 19.41 1.08 14.54
N ASN A 20 19.69 -0.09 13.94
CA ASN A 20 18.85 -1.26 14.13
C ASN A 20 19.01 -1.83 15.56
N LYS A 21 17.95 -2.41 16.12
CA LYS A 21 17.94 -3.06 17.45
C LYS A 21 19.12 -4.03 17.65
N ILE A 22 19.55 -4.74 16.61
CA ILE A 22 20.70 -5.66 16.67
C ILE A 22 21.97 -4.92 17.13
N HIS A 23 22.22 -3.72 16.60
CA HIS A 23 23.40 -2.93 16.98
C HIS A 23 23.32 -2.45 18.43
N GLU A 24 22.16 -1.99 18.89
CA GLU A 24 21.95 -1.59 20.29
C GLU A 24 22.25 -2.76 21.25
N LEU A 25 21.70 -3.94 20.97
CA LEU A 25 21.89 -5.13 21.80
C LEU A 25 23.35 -5.59 21.83
N GLU A 26 24.03 -5.57 20.69
CA GLU A 26 25.46 -5.89 20.65
C GLU A 26 26.28 -4.88 21.44
N TYR A 27 26.01 -3.59 21.28
CA TYR A 27 26.72 -2.54 22.01
C TYR A 27 26.57 -2.74 23.52
N GLN A 28 25.34 -3.00 23.99
CA GLN A 28 25.07 -3.28 25.39
C GLN A 28 25.82 -4.52 25.89
N SER A 29 25.83 -5.60 25.12
CA SER A 29 26.56 -6.82 25.46
C SER A 29 28.07 -6.59 25.57
N LYS A 30 28.67 -5.78 24.69
CA LYS A 30 30.12 -5.52 24.67
C LYS A 30 30.58 -4.48 25.68
N LYS A 31 29.76 -3.46 25.95
CA LYS A 31 30.14 -2.30 26.77
C LYS A 31 29.54 -2.31 28.17
N GLY A 32 28.56 -3.18 28.44
CA GLY A 32 27.85 -3.23 29.73
C GLY A 32 26.94 -2.02 29.99
N ILE A 33 26.76 -1.13 29.00
CA ILE A 33 25.92 0.07 29.07
C ILE A 33 25.01 0.16 27.85
N LYS A 34 23.82 0.73 28.02
CA LYS A 34 22.86 0.93 26.91
C LYS A 34 23.48 1.83 25.83
N TYR A 35 23.16 1.57 24.57
CA TYR A 35 23.56 2.45 23.47
C TYR A 35 22.95 3.85 23.67
N PRO A 36 23.74 4.93 23.64
CA PRO A 36 23.27 6.25 24.09
C PRO A 36 22.21 6.88 23.18
N TYR A 37 22.11 6.45 21.92
CA TYR A 37 21.13 6.97 20.96
C TYR A 37 19.87 6.13 20.83
N GLY A 38 19.81 4.94 21.45
CA GLY A 38 18.68 4.01 21.28
C GLY A 38 18.64 3.35 19.91
N ASN A 39 17.47 2.81 19.54
CA ASN A 39 17.25 2.13 18.26
C ASN A 39 16.07 2.75 17.49
N ASN A 40 15.87 2.29 16.25
CA ASN A 40 14.89 2.84 15.33
C ASN A 40 13.46 2.28 15.43
N GLU A 41 13.13 1.38 16.37
CA GLU A 41 11.83 0.69 16.43
C GLU A 41 10.63 1.65 16.52
N GLU A 42 10.71 2.68 17.37
CA GLU A 42 9.62 3.67 17.52
C GLU A 42 9.48 4.53 16.26
N PHE A 43 10.60 4.96 15.67
CA PHE A 43 10.60 5.71 14.41
C PHE A 43 10.10 4.89 13.23
N ILE A 44 10.32 3.57 13.20
CA ILE A 44 9.77 2.68 12.18
C ILE A 44 8.24 2.72 12.20
N VAL A 45 7.63 2.67 13.39
CA VAL A 45 6.17 2.70 13.55
C VAL A 45 5.60 4.04 13.04
N ILE A 46 6.20 5.15 13.45
CA ILE A 46 5.74 6.49 13.04
C ILE A 46 5.96 6.69 11.54
N GLY A 47 7.12 6.27 11.02
CA GLY A 47 7.45 6.39 9.60
C GLY A 47 6.51 5.59 8.70
N GLN A 48 6.05 4.42 9.17
CA GLN A 48 5.00 3.66 8.49
C GLN A 48 3.71 4.49 8.41
N MET A 49 3.27 5.10 9.50
CA MET A 49 2.05 5.92 9.52
C MET A 49 2.17 7.14 8.60
N ILE A 50 3.32 7.82 8.61
CA ILE A 50 3.61 8.96 7.73
C ILE A 50 3.49 8.55 6.26
N PHE A 51 4.16 7.47 5.85
CA PHE A 51 4.03 7.00 4.46
C PHE A 51 2.60 6.62 4.10
N GLU A 52 1.91 5.92 4.99
CA GLU A 52 0.55 5.49 4.76
C GLU A 52 -0.43 6.67 4.59
N PHE A 53 -0.25 7.71 5.40
CA PHE A 53 -1.01 8.95 5.33
C PHE A 53 -0.70 9.70 4.04
N TYR A 54 0.57 10.06 3.80
CA TYR A 54 0.94 10.87 2.63
C TYR A 54 0.73 10.16 1.30
N PHE A 55 0.78 8.82 1.27
CA PHE A 55 0.41 8.07 0.08
C PHE A 55 -1.07 8.28 -0.28
N SER A 56 -1.94 8.25 0.73
CA SER A 56 -3.37 8.46 0.55
C SER A 56 -3.67 9.92 0.23
N ASP A 57 -3.07 10.84 0.98
CA ASP A 57 -3.14 12.30 0.78
C ASP A 57 -2.74 12.70 -0.65
N TYR A 58 -1.60 12.18 -1.13
CA TYR A 58 -1.11 12.44 -2.48
C TYR A 58 -2.11 12.01 -3.56
N LEU A 59 -2.67 10.80 -3.45
CA LEU A 59 -3.63 10.30 -4.43
C LEU A 59 -4.96 11.05 -4.38
N ILE A 60 -5.44 11.39 -3.18
CA ILE A 60 -6.69 12.15 -2.99
C ILE A 60 -6.58 13.54 -3.59
N GLN A 61 -5.46 14.23 -3.38
CA GLN A 61 -5.21 15.55 -3.98
C GLN A 61 -5.22 15.55 -5.51
N ARG A 62 -4.90 14.41 -6.12
CA ARG A 62 -4.96 14.24 -7.57
C ARG A 62 -6.33 13.73 -8.08
N GLY A 63 -7.35 13.74 -7.22
CA GLY A 63 -8.72 13.39 -7.59
C GLY A 63 -9.02 11.89 -7.59
N TYR A 64 -8.22 11.07 -6.92
CA TYR A 64 -8.50 9.63 -6.78
C TYR A 64 -9.17 9.31 -5.43
N PRO A 65 -10.12 8.36 -5.39
CA PRO A 65 -10.56 7.51 -6.50
C PRO A 65 -11.43 8.24 -7.54
N ASN A 66 -11.27 7.88 -8.81
CA ASN A 66 -12.03 8.42 -9.93
C ASN A 66 -12.64 7.26 -10.74
N LYS A 67 -13.97 7.31 -10.97
CA LYS A 67 -14.73 6.27 -11.69
C LYS A 67 -14.22 6.02 -13.12
N ASP A 68 -13.70 7.05 -13.77
CA ASP A 68 -13.18 6.99 -15.14
C ASP A 68 -11.73 6.52 -15.18
N SER A 69 -11.05 6.52 -14.04
CA SER A 69 -9.70 5.98 -13.89
C SER A 69 -9.71 4.49 -13.56
N GLN A 70 -8.50 3.91 -13.39
CA GLN A 70 -8.37 2.54 -12.91
C GLN A 70 -8.41 2.42 -11.36
N ILE A 71 -8.22 3.51 -10.59
CA ILE A 71 -8.46 3.56 -9.13
C ILE A 71 -9.89 4.11 -8.91
N LYS A 72 -10.90 3.23 -8.92
CA LYS A 72 -12.31 3.63 -9.02
C LYS A 72 -13.00 3.81 -7.67
N LYS A 73 -12.48 3.19 -6.62
CA LYS A 73 -13.07 3.18 -5.27
C LYS A 73 -12.01 3.24 -4.17
N PRO A 74 -12.35 3.63 -2.92
CA PRO A 74 -11.39 3.71 -1.82
C PRO A 74 -10.62 2.41 -1.55
N SER A 75 -11.24 1.24 -1.76
CA SER A 75 -10.55 -0.04 -1.62
C SER A 75 -9.45 -0.27 -2.65
N ASP A 76 -9.53 0.32 -3.85
CA ASP A 76 -8.47 0.23 -4.85
C ASP A 76 -7.24 1.03 -4.40
N LEU A 77 -7.43 2.19 -3.75
CA LEU A 77 -6.36 2.99 -3.16
C LEU A 77 -5.63 2.21 -2.06
N VAL A 78 -6.36 1.54 -1.17
CA VAL A 78 -5.77 0.71 -0.11
C VAL A 78 -4.94 -0.44 -0.69
N LEU A 79 -5.41 -1.10 -1.75
CA LEU A 79 -4.68 -2.17 -2.42
C LEU A 79 -3.41 -1.66 -3.09
N LEU A 80 -3.50 -0.52 -3.79
CA LEU A 80 -2.35 0.13 -4.42
C LEU A 80 -1.30 0.50 -3.36
N ARG A 81 -1.73 1.11 -2.25
CA ARG A 81 -0.88 1.45 -1.11
C ARG A 81 -0.14 0.22 -0.57
N GLN A 82 -0.85 -0.88 -0.29
CA GLN A 82 -0.25 -2.12 0.21
C GLN A 82 0.76 -2.74 -0.76
N ARG A 83 0.53 -2.61 -2.08
CA ARG A 83 1.46 -3.12 -3.08
C ARG A 83 2.68 -2.22 -3.24
N LEU A 84 2.52 -0.91 -3.20
CA LEU A 84 3.64 0.01 -3.45
C LEU A 84 4.48 0.24 -2.19
N LEU A 85 3.85 0.45 -1.04
CA LEU A 85 4.52 0.61 0.27
C LEU A 85 4.89 -0.73 0.91
N ASN A 86 5.59 -1.58 0.17
CA ASN A 86 6.11 -2.85 0.69
C ASN A 86 7.63 -2.79 0.90
N ASP A 87 8.15 -3.73 1.70
CA ASP A 87 9.57 -3.76 2.07
C ASP A 87 10.51 -3.89 0.87
N LYS A 88 10.12 -4.63 -0.17
CA LYS A 88 10.95 -4.75 -1.38
C LYS A 88 11.12 -3.39 -2.07
N ASN A 89 10.02 -2.69 -2.34
CA ASN A 89 10.07 -1.43 -3.09
C ASN A 89 10.77 -0.33 -2.29
N LEU A 90 10.49 -0.25 -0.98
CA LEU A 90 11.13 0.73 -0.09
C LEU A 90 12.62 0.43 0.09
N ALA A 91 13.03 -0.85 0.12
CA ALA A 91 14.44 -1.21 0.17
C ALA A 91 15.20 -0.78 -1.09
N GLU A 92 14.59 -0.91 -2.27
CA GLU A 92 15.21 -0.46 -3.51
C GLU A 92 15.43 1.07 -3.50
N ILE A 93 14.47 1.85 -3.01
CA ILE A 93 14.64 3.31 -2.82
C ILE A 93 15.73 3.59 -1.78
N ALA A 94 15.75 2.85 -0.67
CA ALA A 94 16.79 2.97 0.34
C ALA A 94 18.20 2.70 -0.22
N ILE A 95 18.34 1.75 -1.17
CA ILE A 95 19.58 1.49 -1.89
C ILE A 95 19.95 2.69 -2.78
N GLN A 96 19.00 3.25 -3.51
CA GLN A 96 19.21 4.44 -4.35
C GLN A 96 19.71 5.64 -3.53
N TYR A 97 19.21 5.79 -2.30
CA TYR A 97 19.67 6.81 -1.35
C TYR A 97 20.91 6.42 -0.54
N ASN A 98 21.57 5.30 -0.89
CA ASN A 98 22.77 4.79 -0.22
C ASN A 98 22.60 4.48 1.27
N ILE A 99 21.37 4.27 1.77
CA ILE A 99 21.08 4.01 3.19
C ILE A 99 21.78 2.75 3.68
N HIS A 100 21.92 1.74 2.81
CA HIS A 100 22.66 0.53 3.11
C HIS A 100 24.06 0.81 3.63
N ASN A 101 24.73 1.90 3.23
CA ASN A 101 26.06 2.23 3.70
C ASN A 101 26.12 2.76 5.14
N PHE A 102 25.00 3.27 5.65
CA PHE A 102 24.94 3.98 6.93
C PHE A 102 24.19 3.22 8.02
N VAL A 103 23.31 2.27 7.64
CA VAL A 103 22.56 1.46 8.61
C VAL A 103 23.50 0.67 9.53
N GLN A 104 23.27 0.78 10.83
CA GLN A 104 24.03 0.08 11.85
C GLN A 104 23.29 -1.18 12.27
N ILE A 105 23.85 -2.33 11.90
CA ILE A 105 23.31 -3.67 12.18
C ILE A 105 24.27 -4.52 13.02
N GLY A 106 25.25 -3.86 13.65
CA GLY A 106 26.26 -4.53 14.46
C GLY A 106 27.13 -5.50 13.66
N ASN A 107 27.43 -6.65 14.26
CA ASN A 107 28.22 -7.74 13.69
C ASN A 107 27.50 -8.51 12.57
N GLN A 108 26.20 -8.32 12.39
CA GLN A 108 25.40 -9.00 11.36
C GLN A 108 25.53 -8.31 10.00
N THR A 109 26.75 -8.07 9.53
CA THR A 109 27.06 -7.34 8.29
C THR A 109 26.41 -7.94 7.04
N ALA A 110 26.11 -9.24 7.04
CA ALA A 110 25.37 -9.91 5.97
C ALA A 110 23.94 -9.36 5.78
N LEU A 111 23.36 -8.72 6.80
CA LEU A 111 22.02 -8.13 6.75
C LEU A 111 22.00 -6.69 6.20
N LYS A 112 23.15 -6.13 5.78
CA LYS A 112 23.27 -4.74 5.29
C LYS A 112 22.38 -4.44 4.09
N ASN A 113 22.13 -5.46 3.26
CA ASN A 113 21.24 -5.39 2.10
C ASN A 113 19.92 -6.13 2.32
N ASN A 114 19.56 -6.46 3.57
CA ASN A 114 18.29 -7.11 3.85
C ASN A 114 17.13 -6.15 3.53
N PRO A 115 16.17 -6.54 2.65
CA PRO A 115 15.10 -5.63 2.23
C PRO A 115 14.26 -5.10 3.39
N LYS A 116 13.94 -5.94 4.36
CA LYS A 116 13.14 -5.53 5.52
C LYS A 116 13.87 -4.45 6.32
N ILE A 117 15.15 -4.66 6.65
CA ILE A 117 15.95 -3.69 7.40
C ILE A 117 16.07 -2.36 6.65
N LEU A 118 16.33 -2.40 5.34
CA LEU A 118 16.47 -1.19 4.55
C LEU A 118 15.16 -0.39 4.45
N ALA A 119 14.04 -1.08 4.23
CA ALA A 119 12.72 -0.46 4.22
C ALA A 119 12.37 0.15 5.58
N GLU A 120 12.59 -0.58 6.67
CA GLU A 120 12.41 -0.10 8.04
C GLU A 120 13.30 1.12 8.33
N THR A 121 14.56 1.09 7.89
CA THR A 121 15.50 2.21 8.08
C THR A 121 15.05 3.45 7.29
N LEU A 122 14.55 3.29 6.06
CA LEU A 122 13.99 4.41 5.30
C LEU A 122 12.77 5.03 6.01
N LYS A 123 11.84 4.20 6.52
CA LYS A 123 10.70 4.66 7.33
C LYS A 123 11.19 5.43 8.56
N SER A 124 12.18 4.89 9.24
CA SER A 124 12.76 5.51 10.42
C SER A 124 13.38 6.88 10.11
N ILE A 125 14.12 7.02 9.00
CA ILE A 125 14.72 8.29 8.60
C ILE A 125 13.65 9.35 8.32
N VAL A 126 12.53 8.97 7.68
CA VAL A 126 11.40 9.89 7.47
C VAL A 126 10.79 10.35 8.79
N ALA A 127 10.54 9.43 9.73
CA ALA A 127 10.06 9.81 11.06
C ALA A 127 11.07 10.68 11.83
N ALA A 128 12.35 10.36 11.74
CA ALA A 128 13.41 11.13 12.36
C ALA A 128 13.46 12.56 11.81
N GLN A 129 13.23 12.74 10.51
CA GLN A 129 13.11 14.06 9.90
C GLN A 129 11.90 14.85 10.43
N TYR A 130 10.78 14.17 10.72
CA TYR A 130 9.60 14.80 11.33
C TYR A 130 9.93 15.37 12.71
N PHE A 131 10.65 14.62 13.55
CA PHE A 131 11.11 15.13 14.85
C PHE A 131 12.18 16.20 14.73
N ASP A 132 13.15 16.03 13.84
CA ASP A 132 14.28 16.95 13.66
C ASP A 132 13.87 18.31 13.09
N SER A 133 12.82 18.33 12.26
CA SER A 133 12.23 19.56 11.70
C SER A 133 11.29 20.29 12.66
N GLY A 134 11.09 19.79 13.88
CA GLY A 134 10.14 20.39 14.83
C GLY A 134 8.68 20.15 14.44
N PHE A 135 8.38 18.94 13.92
CA PHE A 135 7.04 18.49 13.52
C PHE A 135 6.48 19.20 12.27
N ASP A 136 7.35 19.66 11.37
CA ASP A 136 6.95 20.31 10.11
C ASP A 136 6.32 19.31 9.13
N LEU A 137 4.99 19.24 9.15
CA LEU A 137 4.22 18.36 8.26
C LEU A 137 4.33 18.73 6.78
N GLU A 138 4.64 19.97 6.43
CA GLU A 138 4.75 20.36 5.02
C GLU A 138 6.09 19.89 4.45
N HIS A 139 7.18 20.08 5.20
CA HIS A 139 8.48 19.50 4.85
C HIS A 139 8.42 17.96 4.70
N ILE A 140 7.69 17.28 5.60
CA ILE A 140 7.53 15.82 5.52
C ILE A 140 6.63 15.40 4.37
N ARG A 141 5.63 16.22 4.01
CA ARG A 141 4.84 16.03 2.79
C ARG A 141 5.75 16.02 1.56
N GLU A 142 6.61 17.01 1.39
CA GLU A 142 7.52 17.12 0.23
C GLU A 142 8.45 15.90 0.10
N ILE A 143 9.05 15.48 1.20
CA ILE A 143 9.91 14.28 1.25
C ILE A 143 9.10 13.03 0.91
N SER A 144 7.95 12.85 1.55
CA SER A 144 7.10 11.67 1.32
C SER A 144 6.61 11.62 -0.11
N GLN A 145 6.16 12.74 -0.68
CA GLN A 145 5.68 12.82 -2.06
C GLN A 145 6.77 12.49 -3.07
N SER A 146 8.01 12.91 -2.82
CA SER A 146 9.16 12.55 -3.67
C SER A 146 9.34 11.03 -3.74
N ILE A 147 9.30 10.36 -2.58
CA ILE A 147 9.40 8.89 -2.49
C ILE A 147 8.18 8.20 -3.10
N ILE A 148 6.97 8.71 -2.86
CA ILE A 148 5.73 8.18 -3.42
C ILE A 148 5.73 8.28 -4.94
N LYS A 149 6.23 9.38 -5.51
CA LYS A 149 6.38 9.55 -6.96
C LYS A 149 7.30 8.48 -7.54
N GLU A 150 8.46 8.24 -6.92
CA GLU A 150 9.38 7.16 -7.33
C GLU A 150 8.71 5.77 -7.25
N LEU A 151 7.89 5.52 -6.22
CA LEU A 151 7.12 4.28 -6.10
C LEU A 151 6.06 4.13 -7.20
N LEU A 152 5.36 5.21 -7.53
CA LEU A 152 4.36 5.24 -8.60
C LEU A 152 5.00 5.05 -9.97
N ASP A 153 6.14 5.69 -10.23
CA ASP A 153 6.95 5.50 -11.44
C ASP A 153 7.29 4.03 -11.68
N LYS A 154 7.75 3.33 -10.64
CA LYS A 154 8.00 1.88 -10.70
C LYS A 154 6.72 1.06 -10.93
N GLY A 155 5.58 1.54 -10.45
CA GLY A 155 4.27 0.92 -10.63
C GLY A 155 3.69 1.04 -12.04
N GLN A 156 4.24 1.91 -12.91
CA GLN A 156 3.68 2.23 -14.23
C GLN A 156 3.63 1.05 -15.21
N ASN A 157 4.47 0.03 -15.03
CA ASN A 157 4.49 -1.17 -15.89
C ASN A 157 3.52 -2.26 -15.45
N ILE A 158 2.63 -1.99 -14.49
CA ILE A 158 1.74 -2.99 -13.91
C ILE A 158 0.30 -2.47 -14.03
N PRO A 159 -0.50 -2.99 -14.98
CA PRO A 159 -1.90 -2.60 -15.13
C PRO A 159 -2.67 -2.75 -13.80
N ILE A 160 -3.57 -1.83 -13.48
CA ILE A 160 -4.41 -1.93 -12.25
C ILE A 160 -5.27 -3.21 -12.26
N ALA A 161 -5.53 -3.79 -13.43
CA ALA A 161 -6.12 -5.12 -13.58
C ALA A 161 -5.27 -6.26 -12.94
N GLU A 162 -3.95 -6.12 -12.89
CA GLU A 162 -3.02 -7.00 -12.16
C GLU A 162 -2.84 -6.59 -10.69
N LEU A 163 -3.31 -5.40 -10.29
CA LEU A 163 -3.34 -4.93 -8.89
C LEU A 163 -4.50 -5.51 -8.08
N LYS A 164 -5.55 -6.02 -8.75
CA LYS A 164 -6.72 -6.60 -8.08
C LYS A 164 -6.50 -7.98 -7.43
N GLN A 165 -5.38 -8.66 -7.66
CA GLN A 165 -5.32 -10.09 -7.37
C GLN A 165 -4.48 -10.45 -6.15
N ASN A 166 -5.07 -10.29 -4.96
CA ASN A 166 -5.04 -11.44 -4.07
C ASN A 166 -5.79 -12.52 -4.83
N ALA A 167 -5.09 -13.55 -5.27
CA ALA A 167 -5.64 -14.56 -6.16
C ALA A 167 -6.92 -15.17 -5.58
N LYS A 168 -6.97 -15.31 -4.25
CA LYS A 168 -8.15 -15.72 -3.50
C LYS A 168 -9.31 -14.76 -3.68
N SER A 169 -9.10 -13.48 -3.41
CA SER A 169 -10.15 -12.46 -3.54
C SER A 169 -10.66 -12.33 -4.97
N SER A 170 -9.77 -12.34 -5.97
CA SER A 170 -10.18 -12.28 -7.38
C SER A 170 -10.88 -13.54 -7.86
N PHE A 171 -10.44 -14.71 -7.39
CA PHE A 171 -11.13 -15.95 -7.66
C PHE A 171 -12.54 -15.94 -7.06
N LEU A 172 -12.69 -15.56 -5.78
CA LEU A 172 -13.99 -15.50 -5.11
C LEU A 172 -14.92 -14.44 -5.73
N GLU A 173 -14.40 -13.25 -6.05
CA GLU A 173 -15.18 -12.20 -6.75
C GLU A 173 -15.64 -12.69 -8.13
N PHE A 174 -14.76 -13.37 -8.88
CA PHE A 174 -15.13 -13.95 -10.17
C PHE A 174 -16.20 -15.03 -10.02
N ILE A 175 -16.03 -15.95 -9.08
CA ILE A 175 -17.00 -17.02 -8.82
C ILE A 175 -18.35 -16.44 -8.40
N ASN A 176 -18.39 -15.51 -7.44
CA ASN A 176 -19.64 -14.92 -6.94
C ASN A 176 -20.38 -14.07 -7.99
N ASN A 177 -19.66 -13.35 -8.85
CA ASN A 177 -20.27 -12.45 -9.82
C ASN A 177 -20.72 -13.16 -11.10
N TYR A 178 -20.09 -14.27 -11.46
CA TYR A 178 -20.30 -14.92 -12.77
C TYR A 178 -20.80 -16.37 -12.67
N THR A 179 -20.85 -16.96 -11.48
CA THR A 179 -21.26 -18.36 -11.29
C THR A 179 -22.02 -18.53 -9.96
N ASN A 180 -22.67 -19.68 -9.78
CA ASN A 180 -23.24 -20.09 -8.49
C ASN A 180 -22.41 -21.21 -7.83
N LEU A 181 -21.14 -21.37 -8.24
CA LEU A 181 -20.28 -22.47 -7.80
C LEU A 181 -19.71 -22.18 -6.41
N ILE A 182 -19.56 -23.21 -5.58
CA ILE A 182 -19.04 -23.07 -4.22
C ILE A 182 -17.65 -23.74 -4.14
N PRO A 183 -16.57 -22.97 -3.96
CA PRO A 183 -15.23 -23.54 -3.85
C PRO A 183 -15.00 -24.22 -2.50
N LYS A 184 -14.45 -25.43 -2.53
CA LYS A 184 -13.97 -26.16 -1.35
C LYS A 184 -12.46 -26.10 -1.32
N VAL A 185 -11.89 -25.57 -0.23
CA VAL A 185 -10.44 -25.47 -0.06
C VAL A 185 -10.01 -26.23 1.18
N SER A 186 -9.07 -27.14 1.01
CA SER A 186 -8.42 -27.87 2.10
C SER A 186 -6.93 -27.54 2.16
N VAL A 187 -6.41 -27.50 3.39
CA VAL A 187 -4.99 -27.26 3.65
C VAL A 187 -4.51 -28.34 4.60
N GLU A 188 -3.56 -29.14 4.13
CA GLU A 188 -2.85 -30.15 4.92
C GLU A 188 -1.41 -29.71 5.09
N TRP A 189 -0.77 -30.15 6.16
CA TRP A 189 0.66 -29.93 6.34
C TRP A 189 1.31 -31.17 6.96
N LYS A 190 2.60 -31.37 6.63
CA LYS A 190 3.46 -32.38 7.24
C LYS A 190 4.90 -31.89 7.30
N LYS A 191 5.71 -32.51 8.15
CA LYS A 191 7.17 -32.37 8.06
C LYS A 191 7.70 -33.33 7.00
N ASP A 192 8.63 -32.85 6.18
CA ASP A 192 9.41 -33.71 5.27
C ASP A 192 10.57 -34.39 6.01
N ASP A 193 11.36 -35.17 5.27
CA ASP A 193 12.51 -35.92 5.80
C ASP A 193 13.59 -35.01 6.41
N ASN A 194 13.60 -33.73 6.03
CA ASN A 194 14.51 -32.69 6.56
C ASN A 194 13.89 -31.87 7.70
N GLN A 195 12.77 -32.33 8.27
CA GLN A 195 11.98 -31.64 9.29
C GLN A 195 11.41 -30.26 8.86
N ILE A 196 11.34 -29.98 7.56
CA ILE A 196 10.77 -28.75 7.03
C ILE A 196 9.26 -28.90 6.89
N ASN A 197 8.51 -27.88 7.31
CA ASN A 197 7.06 -27.85 7.14
C ASN A 197 6.71 -27.71 5.66
N VAL A 198 5.96 -28.68 5.12
CA VAL A 198 5.43 -28.67 3.76
C VAL A 198 3.91 -28.60 3.83
N TYR A 199 3.33 -27.60 3.18
CA TYR A 199 1.90 -27.36 3.09
C TYR A 199 1.39 -27.85 1.75
N LYS A 200 0.32 -28.66 1.76
CA LYS A 200 -0.45 -29.03 0.57
C LYS A 200 -1.77 -28.28 0.61
N VAL A 201 -2.02 -27.44 -0.39
CA VAL A 201 -3.28 -26.72 -0.54
C VAL A 201 -4.01 -27.30 -1.74
N GLN A 202 -5.27 -27.68 -1.55
CA GLN A 202 -6.14 -28.19 -2.61
C GLN A 202 -7.41 -27.34 -2.70
N LEU A 203 -7.80 -26.99 -3.92
CA LEU A 203 -9.03 -26.29 -4.25
C LEU A 203 -9.83 -27.13 -5.24
N GLU A 204 -11.06 -27.43 -4.86
CA GLU A 204 -12.05 -28.12 -5.66
C GLU A 204 -13.22 -27.18 -5.94
N LEU A 205 -13.66 -27.12 -7.18
CA LEU A 205 -14.83 -26.37 -7.62
C LEU A 205 -15.70 -27.29 -8.46
N ASP A 206 -16.66 -27.92 -7.80
CA ASP A 206 -17.49 -29.01 -8.35
C ASP A 206 -16.66 -30.02 -9.18
N SER A 207 -17.18 -30.49 -10.32
CA SER A 207 -16.47 -31.36 -11.26
C SER A 207 -15.58 -30.61 -12.25
N LEU A 208 -15.51 -29.28 -12.15
CA LEU A 208 -14.87 -28.44 -13.16
C LEU A 208 -13.38 -28.22 -12.88
N ILE A 209 -13.00 -28.04 -11.62
CA ILE A 209 -11.61 -27.71 -11.26
C ILE A 209 -11.22 -28.49 -10.02
N ASN A 210 -10.05 -29.13 -10.08
CA ASN A 210 -9.38 -29.69 -8.93
C ASN A 210 -7.89 -29.36 -9.04
N ILE A 211 -7.40 -28.49 -8.18
CA ILE A 211 -6.02 -28.00 -8.19
C ILE A 211 -5.39 -28.29 -6.84
N SER A 212 -4.23 -28.92 -6.86
CA SER A 212 -3.42 -29.16 -5.67
C SER A 212 -2.00 -28.62 -5.89
N LYS A 213 -1.47 -27.87 -4.91
CA LYS A 213 -0.07 -27.42 -4.89
C LYS A 213 0.54 -27.70 -3.53
N THR A 214 1.84 -27.98 -3.52
CA THR A 214 2.65 -28.15 -2.31
C THR A 214 3.73 -27.09 -2.24
N GLY A 215 4.07 -26.64 -1.03
CA GLY A 215 5.15 -25.68 -0.81
C GLY A 215 5.45 -25.42 0.66
N ILE A 216 6.63 -24.86 0.92
CA ILE A 216 7.12 -24.58 2.29
C ILE A 216 6.48 -23.34 2.94
N ASN A 217 5.84 -22.48 2.15
CA ASN A 217 5.16 -21.28 2.63
C ASN A 217 3.65 -21.40 2.38
N LYS A 218 2.87 -21.59 3.45
CA LYS A 218 1.40 -21.74 3.39
C LYS A 218 0.73 -20.65 2.54
N ARG A 219 1.05 -19.38 2.77
CA ARG A 219 0.40 -18.23 2.11
C ARG A 219 0.72 -18.21 0.62
N GLN A 220 1.96 -18.46 0.24
CA GLN A 220 2.38 -18.51 -1.16
C GLN A 220 1.75 -19.70 -1.89
N THR A 221 1.75 -20.88 -1.27
CA THR A 221 1.11 -22.09 -1.83
C THR A 221 -0.39 -21.85 -2.08
N GLU A 222 -1.08 -21.21 -1.12
CA GLU A 222 -2.50 -20.86 -1.28
C GLU A 222 -2.72 -19.88 -2.45
N GLN A 223 -1.91 -18.84 -2.58
CA GLN A 223 -2.00 -17.90 -3.71
C GLN A 223 -1.89 -18.61 -5.06
N LEU A 224 -0.91 -19.50 -5.22
CA LEU A 224 -0.69 -20.24 -6.47
C LEU A 224 -1.88 -21.11 -6.86
N VAL A 225 -2.54 -21.74 -5.87
CA VAL A 225 -3.76 -22.54 -6.11
C VAL A 225 -4.88 -21.66 -6.67
N TYR A 226 -5.14 -20.52 -6.04
CA TYR A 226 -6.20 -19.62 -6.50
C TYR A 226 -5.87 -18.96 -7.86
N GLN A 227 -4.59 -18.67 -8.15
CA GLN A 227 -4.18 -18.13 -9.45
C GLN A 227 -4.48 -19.12 -10.57
N GLU A 228 -4.10 -20.38 -10.38
CA GLU A 228 -4.35 -21.43 -11.36
C GLU A 228 -5.84 -21.73 -11.49
N ALA A 229 -6.60 -21.68 -10.38
CA ALA A 229 -8.05 -21.86 -10.40
C ALA A 229 -8.75 -20.77 -11.22
N LEU A 230 -8.36 -19.52 -11.01
CA LEU A 230 -8.89 -18.39 -11.78
C LEU A 230 -8.54 -18.49 -13.27
N ARG A 231 -7.34 -18.96 -13.60
CA ARG A 231 -6.91 -19.18 -14.99
C ARG A 231 -7.75 -20.27 -15.68
N GLN A 232 -7.95 -21.40 -15.01
CA GLN A 232 -8.71 -22.53 -15.56
C GLN A 232 -10.21 -22.23 -15.68
N ILE A 233 -10.82 -21.54 -14.70
CA ILE A 233 -12.25 -21.21 -14.79
C ILE A 233 -12.51 -20.22 -15.92
N LYS A 234 -11.64 -19.21 -16.08
CA LYS A 234 -11.75 -18.25 -17.19
C LYS A 234 -11.62 -18.94 -18.54
N SER A 235 -10.63 -19.83 -18.72
CA SER A 235 -10.47 -20.54 -20.00
C SER A 235 -11.63 -21.47 -20.32
N LYS A 236 -12.15 -22.22 -19.33
CA LYS A 236 -13.31 -23.10 -19.53
C LYS A 236 -14.59 -22.33 -19.85
N MET A 237 -14.83 -21.21 -19.19
CA MET A 237 -15.99 -20.35 -19.45
C MET A 237 -15.90 -19.65 -20.82
N ILE A 238 -14.70 -19.26 -21.26
CA ILE A 238 -14.47 -18.74 -22.61
C ILE A 238 -14.75 -19.82 -23.65
N ASN A 239 -14.33 -21.07 -23.43
CA ASN A 239 -14.57 -22.17 -24.38
C ASN A 239 -16.05 -22.63 -24.43
N GLN A 240 -16.86 -22.34 -23.40
CA GLN A 240 -18.30 -22.63 -23.37
C GLN A 240 -19.18 -21.50 -23.95
N SER A 241 -18.58 -20.39 -24.39
CA SER A 241 -19.29 -19.20 -24.88
C SER A 241 -19.82 -19.33 -26.32
N LYS A 242 -20.90 -20.12 -26.48
CA LYS A 242 -21.96 -19.92 -27.49
C LYS A 242 -23.24 -19.34 -26.86
N LEU A 243 -23.15 -18.57 -25.76
CA LEU A 243 -24.31 -17.95 -25.11
C LEU A 243 -24.21 -16.40 -25.01
N PRO A 244 -25.34 -15.68 -25.19
CA PRO A 244 -25.38 -14.27 -25.61
C PRO A 244 -24.92 -13.22 -24.59
N LYS A 245 -24.74 -13.54 -23.30
CA LYS A 245 -24.33 -12.55 -22.28
C LYS A 245 -22.83 -12.20 -22.29
N ILE A 246 -21.99 -12.96 -23.01
CA ILE A 246 -20.52 -12.76 -23.05
C ILE A 246 -20.08 -11.81 -24.19
N ASN A 247 -20.91 -11.59 -25.22
CA ASN A 247 -20.57 -10.67 -26.31
C ASN A 247 -20.47 -9.20 -25.85
N GLN A 248 -21.20 -8.81 -24.80
CA GLN A 248 -21.01 -7.49 -24.15
C GLN A 248 -19.67 -7.38 -23.41
N ILE A 249 -19.14 -8.50 -22.89
CA ILE A 249 -17.86 -8.56 -22.18
C ILE A 249 -16.68 -8.44 -23.15
N GLN A 250 -16.74 -9.12 -24.31
CA GLN A 250 -15.69 -9.03 -25.33
C GLN A 250 -15.58 -7.64 -25.95
N LYS A 251 -16.71 -6.96 -26.19
CA LYS A 251 -16.73 -5.59 -26.70
C LYS A 251 -16.09 -4.59 -25.72
N ASN A 252 -16.40 -4.73 -24.42
CA ASN A 252 -15.82 -3.90 -23.35
C ASN A 252 -14.32 -4.17 -23.08
N ILE A 253 -13.80 -5.35 -23.43
CA ILE A 253 -12.37 -5.69 -23.26
C ILE A 253 -11.55 -5.15 -24.45
N GLN A 254 -12.07 -5.25 -25.68
CA GLN A 254 -11.39 -4.73 -26.87
C GLN A 254 -11.37 -3.19 -26.93
N GLU A 255 -12.44 -2.52 -26.50
CA GLU A 255 -12.49 -1.05 -26.42
C GLU A 255 -11.57 -0.48 -25.32
N LYS A 256 -11.29 -1.24 -24.24
CA LYS A 256 -10.35 -0.82 -23.17
C LYS A 256 -8.87 -1.03 -23.49
N GLN A 257 -8.54 -2.10 -24.23
CA GLN A 257 -7.14 -2.40 -24.57
C GLN A 257 -6.56 -1.45 -25.61
N SER A 258 -7.40 -0.73 -26.36
CA SER A 258 -6.97 0.19 -27.41
C SER A 258 -6.80 1.64 -26.93
N SER A 259 -7.22 1.99 -25.71
CA SER A 259 -7.15 3.35 -25.16
C SER A 259 -6.13 3.57 -24.04
N GLU A 260 -5.53 2.53 -23.46
CA GLU A 260 -4.69 2.64 -22.27
C GLU A 260 -3.20 2.47 -22.59
N GLN A 261 -2.61 3.49 -23.22
CA GLN A 261 -1.17 3.76 -23.14
C GLN A 261 -0.97 5.21 -22.70
N SER A 262 -1.36 5.49 -21.46
CA SER A 262 -1.14 6.76 -20.79
C SER A 262 -0.48 6.49 -19.42
N THR A 263 0.59 7.21 -19.14
CA THR A 263 1.41 7.03 -17.93
C THR A 263 0.64 7.49 -16.69
N LEU A 264 0.64 6.69 -15.61
CA LEU A 264 -0.13 6.96 -14.38
C LEU A 264 0.12 8.37 -13.81
N ILE A 265 1.36 8.87 -13.91
CA ILE A 265 1.73 10.23 -13.48
C ILE A 265 1.11 11.30 -14.38
N TYR A 266 0.99 11.05 -15.68
CA TYR A 266 0.38 11.97 -16.63
C TYR A 266 -1.13 12.12 -16.39
N GLU A 267 -1.80 11.07 -15.92
CA GLU A 267 -3.21 11.11 -15.50
C GLU A 267 -3.39 11.80 -14.13
N LEU A 268 -2.40 11.66 -13.22
CA LEU A 268 -2.38 12.29 -11.89
C LEU A 268 -2.20 13.83 -11.96
N ASP A 269 -1.55 14.37 -12.98
CA ASP A 269 -1.14 15.78 -13.02
C ASP A 269 -2.23 16.79 -13.44
N ASN A 270 -3.42 16.34 -13.87
CA ASN A 270 -4.45 17.21 -14.48
C ASN A 270 -5.57 17.72 -13.54
N SER A 271 -5.38 17.78 -12.22
CA SER A 271 -6.38 18.39 -11.32
C SER A 271 -5.76 19.39 -10.35
N ILE A 272 -6.09 20.67 -10.55
CA ILE A 272 -5.87 21.75 -9.57
C ILE A 272 -7.23 22.42 -9.39
N MET A 273 -7.79 22.35 -8.19
CA MET A 273 -9.00 23.09 -7.82
C MET A 273 -8.59 24.32 -7.02
N ASN A 274 -8.91 25.50 -7.57
CA ASN A 274 -8.97 26.76 -6.85
C ASN A 274 -10.44 27.04 -6.56
N ASP A 275 -10.86 26.89 -5.30
CA ASP A 275 -11.92 27.68 -4.69
C ASP A 275 -11.90 27.40 -3.19
N THR A 276 -11.47 28.39 -2.39
CA THR A 276 -11.40 28.26 -0.92
C THR A 276 -12.52 29.08 -0.30
N GLN A 277 -13.65 28.43 0.01
CA GLN A 277 -14.62 28.95 0.98
C GLN A 277 -14.30 28.34 2.36
N TYR A 278 -14.04 29.19 3.35
CA TYR A 278 -13.71 28.77 4.71
C TYR A 278 -14.98 28.54 5.52
N PHE A 279 -15.18 27.33 6.04
CA PHE A 279 -16.22 27.01 7.03
C PHE A 279 -15.54 26.69 8.36
N GLN A 280 -15.83 27.47 9.41
CA GLN A 280 -15.26 27.31 10.74
C GLN A 280 -16.30 26.75 11.71
N PHE A 281 -15.96 25.68 12.42
CA PHE A 281 -16.72 25.24 13.58
C PHE A 281 -16.30 26.12 14.78
N LEU A 282 -17.20 26.98 15.26
CA LEU A 282 -16.95 27.82 16.44
C LEU A 282 -17.22 27.00 17.71
N GLU A 283 -16.23 26.93 18.62
CA GLU A 283 -16.38 26.39 19.98
C GLU A 283 -17.24 27.35 20.82
N GLN A 284 -18.57 27.16 20.77
CA GLN A 284 -19.60 27.52 21.75
C GLN A 284 -19.74 28.97 22.30
N HIS A 285 -21.00 29.40 22.37
CA HIS A 285 -21.56 30.45 23.24
C HIS A 285 -21.45 31.93 22.83
N GLU A 286 -21.98 32.28 21.67
CA GLU A 286 -22.83 33.49 21.55
C GLU A 286 -24.03 33.17 20.68
N PHE A 287 -25.10 32.66 21.30
CA PHE A 287 -26.43 32.82 20.71
C PHE A 287 -26.77 34.31 20.77
N SER A 288 -26.45 35.03 19.70
CA SER A 288 -27.15 36.28 19.40
C SER A 288 -28.65 35.94 19.36
N LYS A 289 -29.46 36.72 20.07
CA LYS A 289 -30.90 36.47 20.28
C LYS A 289 -31.77 36.55 19.00
N SER A 290 -31.19 36.40 17.80
CA SER A 290 -31.89 36.38 16.51
C SER A 290 -31.94 35.01 15.83
N ASP A 291 -31.12 34.04 16.21
CA ASP A 291 -30.96 32.77 15.46
C ASP A 291 -31.59 31.57 16.18
N VAL A 292 -32.80 31.74 16.70
CA VAL A 292 -33.41 30.79 17.65
C VAL A 292 -34.01 29.52 17.00
N ASN A 293 -34.11 29.40 15.68
CA ASN A 293 -34.92 28.30 15.10
C ASN A 293 -34.22 27.33 14.14
N GLU A 294 -32.90 27.38 13.95
CA GLU A 294 -32.20 26.35 13.18
C GLU A 294 -31.18 25.62 14.04
N SER A 295 -31.40 24.32 14.21
CA SER A 295 -30.44 23.42 14.81
C SER A 295 -29.19 23.31 13.91
N LEU A 296 -28.07 22.84 14.48
CA LEU A 296 -26.88 22.52 13.69
C LEU A 296 -27.21 21.50 12.58
N GLY A 297 -28.19 20.63 12.81
CA GLY A 297 -28.70 19.69 11.79
C GLY A 297 -29.31 20.42 10.60
N ASP A 298 -30.17 21.39 10.84
CA ASP A 298 -30.83 22.17 9.79
C ASP A 298 -29.81 22.97 8.97
N LYS A 299 -28.81 23.55 9.66
CA LYS A 299 -27.71 24.28 8.99
C LYS A 299 -26.85 23.38 8.12
N VAL A 300 -26.56 22.15 8.56
CA VAL A 300 -25.81 21.16 7.76
C VAL A 300 -26.65 20.71 6.57
N GLU A 301 -27.94 20.45 6.76
CA GLU A 301 -28.85 20.03 5.69
C GLU A 301 -28.96 21.10 4.60
N HIS A 302 -29.09 22.37 4.99
CA HIS A 302 -29.14 23.49 4.04
C HIS A 302 -27.82 23.72 3.28
N LEU A 303 -26.68 23.42 3.92
CA LEU A 303 -25.35 23.46 3.29
C LEU A 303 -25.19 22.32 2.27
N LEU A 304 -25.68 21.12 2.62
CA LEU A 304 -25.71 19.98 1.71
C LEU A 304 -26.65 20.23 0.51
N GLU A 305 -27.81 20.86 0.72
CA GLU A 305 -28.72 21.26 -0.36
C GLU A 305 -28.07 22.26 -1.32
N LYS A 306 -27.34 23.25 -0.80
CA LYS A 306 -26.62 24.24 -1.63
C LYS A 306 -25.49 23.65 -2.45
N LEU A 307 -24.84 22.60 -1.95
CA LEU A 307 -23.73 21.91 -2.63
C LEU A 307 -24.20 20.77 -3.55
N ALA A 308 -25.50 20.47 -3.57
CA ALA A 308 -26.08 19.37 -4.35
C ALA A 308 -26.33 19.70 -5.84
N PHE A 309 -25.83 20.83 -6.36
CA PHE A 309 -25.93 21.22 -7.77
C PHE A 309 -24.55 21.52 -8.40
#